data_AF-A0A7Y8HRK4-F1
#
_entry.id   AF-A0A7Y8HRK4-F1
#
_cell.length_a   1.000
_cell.length_b   1.000
_cell.length_c   1.000
_cell.angle_alpha   90.00
_cell.angle_beta   90.00
_cell.angle_gamma   90.00
#
_symmetry.space_group_name_H-M   'P 1'
#
loop_
_entity.id
_entity.type
_entity.pdbx_description
1 polymer ?
#
loop_
_entity_poly.entity_id
_entity_poly.type
_entity_poly.pdbx_seq_one_letter_code
_entity_poly.pdbx_strand_id
1 'polypeptide(L)' 'ELIHELIAVMYYHGTVADLVRMPHYHPTLAEIVTYPAESLVEQLSAS' A
#
# COMPACT_ATOMS: atom_id res chain seq x y z
N GLU A 1 13.56 5.32 -3.59
CA GLU A 1 12.34 5.22 -4.44
C GLU A 1 11.05 4.83 -3.71
N LEU A 2 11.06 4.11 -2.57
CA LEU A 2 9.82 3.71 -1.85
C LEU A 2 8.86 4.87 -1.51
N ILE A 3 9.41 6.06 -1.23
CA ILE A 3 8.59 7.22 -0.86
C ILE A 3 7.80 7.75 -2.08
N HIS A 4 8.30 7.61 -3.31
CA HIS A 4 7.59 8.10 -4.51
C HIS A 4 6.25 7.40 -4.71
N GLU A 5 6.18 6.11 -4.41
CA GLU A 5 4.95 5.32 -4.44
C GLU A 5 3.91 5.87 -3.46
N LEU A 6 4.32 6.07 -2.20
CA LEU A 6 3.45 6.63 -1.16
C LEU A 6 3.00 8.07 -1.49
N ILE A 7 3.91 8.90 -2.02
CA ILE A 7 3.57 10.25 -2.49
C ILE A 7 2.51 10.19 -3.60
N ALA A 8 2.66 9.28 -4.57
CA ALA A 8 1.69 9.12 -5.65
C ALA A 8 0.31 8.71 -5.12
N VAL A 9 0.26 7.74 -4.20
CA VAL A 9 -0.99 7.33 -3.55
C VAL A 9 -1.63 8.51 -2.79
N MET A 10 -0.84 9.26 -2.01
CA MET A 10 -1.34 10.44 -1.30
C MET A 10 -1.83 11.55 -2.24
N TYR A 11 -1.12 11.81 -3.32
CA TYR A 11 -1.46 12.84 -4.31
C TYR A 11 -2.80 12.54 -5.00
N TYR A 12 -3.06 11.27 -5.30
CA TYR A 12 -4.35 10.82 -5.86
C TYR A 12 -5.41 10.50 -4.79
N HIS A 13 -5.15 10.83 -3.52
CA HIS A 13 -6.04 10.53 -2.40
C HIS A 13 -6.43 9.05 -2.29
N GLY A 14 -5.51 8.15 -2.66
CA GLY A 14 -5.69 6.71 -2.55
C GLY A 14 -5.69 6.23 -1.10
N THR A 15 -6.28 5.06 -0.88
CA THR A 15 -6.45 4.42 0.41
C THR A 15 -5.46 3.27 0.61
N VAL A 16 -5.37 2.77 1.84
CA VAL A 16 -4.60 1.53 2.12
C VAL A 16 -5.13 0.33 1.33
N ALA A 17 -6.43 0.30 1.01
CA ALA A 17 -7.01 -0.74 0.19
C ALA A 17 -6.62 -0.63 -1.29
N ASP A 18 -6.30 0.56 -1.78
CA ASP A 18 -5.73 0.76 -3.12
C ASP A 18 -4.28 0.29 -3.17
N LEU A 19 -3.50 0.58 -2.11
CA LEU A 19 -2.11 0.14 -1.99
C LEU A 19 -1.99 -1.39 -2.02
N VAL A 20 -2.89 -2.11 -1.33
CA VAL A 20 -2.92 -3.60 -1.33
C VAL A 20 -3.31 -4.17 -2.70
N ARG A 21 -4.15 -3.48 -3.47
CA ARG A 21 -4.57 -3.93 -4.81
C ARG A 21 -3.57 -3.60 -5.91
N MET A 22 -2.62 -2.70 -5.64
CA MET A 22 -1.60 -2.32 -6.60
C MET A 22 -0.64 -3.49 -6.84
N PRO A 23 -0.40 -3.88 -8.10
CA PRO A 23 0.52 -4.98 -8.39
C PRO A 23 1.97 -4.54 -8.19
N HIS A 24 2.69 -5.27 -7.33
CA HIS A 24 4.14 -5.17 -7.23
C HIS A 24 4.82 -6.32 -7.96
N TYR A 25 5.94 -6.03 -8.60
CA TYR A 25 6.82 -7.08 -9.11
C TYR A 25 7.49 -7.81 -7.94
N HIS A 26 7.63 -9.12 -8.08
CA HIS A 26 8.37 -9.96 -7.14
C HIS A 26 9.69 -10.47 -7.77
N PRO A 27 10.84 -10.37 -7.09
CA PRO A 27 11.07 -9.76 -5.76
C PRO A 27 11.46 -8.27 -5.86
N THR A 28 10.87 -7.39 -5.04
CA THR A 28 11.26 -5.96 -4.98
C THR A 28 11.12 -5.37 -3.58
N LEU A 29 11.91 -4.34 -3.26
CA LEU A 29 11.71 -3.60 -1.99
C LEU A 29 10.36 -2.87 -1.92
N ALA A 30 9.79 -2.49 -3.07
CA ALA A 30 8.50 -1.83 -3.15
C ALA A 30 7.38 -2.71 -2.58
N GLU A 31 7.43 -4.03 -2.81
CA GLU A 31 6.40 -4.95 -2.33
C GLU A 31 6.28 -4.98 -0.80
N ILE A 32 7.29 -4.57 -0.04
CA ILE A 32 7.26 -4.56 1.44
C ILE A 32 6.18 -3.59 1.98
N VAL A 33 5.79 -2.57 1.21
CA VAL A 33 4.75 -1.61 1.63
C VAL A 33 3.35 -2.25 1.69
N THR A 34 3.13 -3.42 1.07
CA THR A 34 1.85 -4.12 1.14
C THR A 34 1.59 -4.69 2.53
N TYR A 35 2.60 -5.21 3.23
CA TYR A 35 2.42 -5.81 4.57
C TYR A 35 1.78 -4.88 5.62
N PRO A 36 2.27 -3.64 5.82
CA PRO A 36 1.58 -2.71 6.73
C PRO A 36 0.21 -2.29 6.19
N ALA A 37 0.02 -2.20 4.87
CA ALA A 37 -1.27 -1.84 4.30
C ALA A 37 -2.33 -2.94 4.47
N GLU A 38 -1.97 -4.21 4.29
CA GLU A 38 -2.79 -5.38 4.60
C GLU A 38 -3.22 -5.37 6.06
N SER A 39 -2.28 -5.13 6.97
CA SER A 39 -2.55 -5.01 8.41
C SER A 39 -3.54 -3.88 8.75
N LEU A 40 -3.45 -2.75 8.05
CA LEU A 40 -4.37 -1.62 8.23
C LEU A 40 -5.76 -1.93 7.65
N VAL A 41 -5.84 -2.62 6.51
CA VAL A 41 -7.12 -3.07 5.93
C VAL A 41 -7.84 -4.02 6.88
N GLU A 42 -7.13 -4.95 7.51
CA GLU A 42 -7.69 -5.86 8.52
C GLU A 42 -8.24 -5.09 9.73
N GLN A 43 -7.48 -4.12 10.27
CA GLN A 43 -7.91 -3.30 11.41
C GLN A 43 -9.16 -2.47 11.10
N LEU A 44 -9.22 -1.88 9.90
CA LEU A 44 -10.38 -1.09 9.46
C LEU A 44 -11.62 -1.95 9.22
N SER A 45 -11.45 -3.22 8.85
CA SER A 45 -12.56 -4.16 8.61
C SER A 45 -13.09 -4.79 9.92
N ALA A 46 -12.31 -4.72 11.00
CA ALA A 46 -12.69 -5.21 12.32
C ALA A 46 -13.48 -4.18 13.17
N SER A 47 -13.69 -2.97 12.63
CA SER A 47 -14.43 -1.85 13.28
C SER A 47 -15.84 -1.71 12.70
#